data_AF-A0ABD5DGG5-F1
#
_entry.id   AF-A0ABD5DGG5-F1
#
_cell.length_a   1.000
_cell.length_b   1.000
_cell.length_c   1.000
_cell.angle_alpha   90.00
_cell.angle_beta   90.00
_cell.angle_gamma   90.00
#
_symmetry.space_group_name_H-M   'P 1'
#
loop_
_entity.id
_entity.type
_entity.pdbx_description
1 polymer ?
#
loop_
_entity_poly.entity_id
_entity_poly.type
_entity_poly.pdbx_seq_one_letter_code
_entity_poly.pdbx_strand_id
1 'polypeptide(L)'
;GQDPVYLGGDLLSIRVDTGKRILINNNGVNLSENTFDDIRPFNPDIAVAKIGVYDKHKKIDYRYGYINTHGEWVIPATYTAASDFNNGFAVV
;
A
#
# COMPACT_ATOMS: atom_id res chain seq x y z
N GLY A 1 17.99 4.77 -7.97
CA GLY A 1 17.26 4.17 -9.09
C GLY A 1 15.79 4.12 -8.73
N GLN A 2 15.00 3.27 -9.39
CA GLN A 2 13.72 2.81 -8.86
C GLN A 2 13.99 1.82 -7.71
N ASP A 3 14.57 2.32 -6.62
CA ASP A 3 15.12 1.43 -5.61
C ASP A 3 13.96 0.78 -4.84
N PRO A 4 13.97 -0.56 -4.70
CA PRO A 4 12.99 -1.27 -3.90
C PRO A 4 12.99 -0.75 -2.46
N VAL A 5 11.81 -0.60 -1.88
CA VAL A 5 11.63 -0.27 -0.46
C VAL A 5 11.23 -1.53 0.27
N TYR A 6 12.00 -1.91 1.29
CA TYR A 6 11.69 -3.05 2.14
C TYR A 6 10.44 -2.79 2.98
N LEU A 7 9.49 -3.73 2.94
CA LEU A 7 8.22 -3.64 3.65
C LEU A 7 8.06 -4.71 4.75
N GLY A 8 8.95 -5.70 4.83
CA GLY A 8 8.90 -6.76 5.85
C GLY A 8 8.92 -8.16 5.25
N GLY A 9 9.63 -9.10 5.89
CA GLY A 9 9.76 -10.47 5.41
C GLY A 9 10.38 -10.51 4.01
N ASP A 10 9.68 -11.12 3.06
CA ASP A 10 10.09 -11.17 1.65
C ASP A 10 9.47 -10.05 0.80
N LEU A 11 8.79 -9.08 1.41
CA LEU A 11 8.00 -8.08 0.70
C LEU A 11 8.78 -6.78 0.48
N LEU A 12 8.76 -6.30 -0.75
CA LEU A 12 9.31 -5.02 -1.17
C LEU A 12 8.26 -4.25 -1.98
N SER A 13 8.42 -2.94 -2.12
CA SER A 13 7.72 -2.19 -3.15
C SER A 13 8.69 -1.55 -4.13
N ILE A 14 8.30 -1.51 -5.40
CA ILE A 14 9.04 -0.79 -6.45
C ILE A 14 8.14 0.27 -7.06
N ARG A 15 8.76 1.38 -7.47
CA ARG A 15 8.05 2.45 -8.19
C ARG A 15 7.86 2.02 -9.64
N VAL A 16 6.64 2.13 -10.17
CA VAL A 16 6.30 1.77 -11.56
C VAL A 16 5.89 2.97 -12.40
N ASP A 17 5.46 4.05 -11.77
CA ASP A 17 5.12 5.33 -12.40
C ASP A 17 5.36 6.49 -11.40
N THR A 18 4.99 7.71 -11.76
CA THR A 18 5.13 8.90 -10.95
C THR A 18 4.31 8.79 -9.66
N GLY A 19 4.99 8.49 -8.56
CA GLY A 19 4.39 8.29 -7.25
C GLY A 19 3.71 6.94 -7.06
N LYS A 20 3.58 6.10 -8.10
CA LYS A 20 2.91 4.80 -8.02
C LYS A 20 3.88 3.65 -7.79
N ARG A 21 3.47 2.71 -6.95
CA ARG A 21 4.22 1.53 -6.54
C ARG A 21 3.38 0.27 -6.67
N ILE A 22 4.06 -0.86 -6.85
CA ILE A 22 3.49 -2.21 -6.74
C ILE A 22 4.20 -2.97 -5.62
N LEU A 23 3.55 -4.02 -5.12
CA LEU A 23 4.13 -4.98 -4.18
C LEU A 23 4.85 -6.08 -4.96
N ILE A 24 6.07 -6.40 -4.57
CA ILE A 24 6.84 -7.52 -5.13
C ILE A 24 7.38 -8.39 -4.00
N ASN A 25 7.73 -9.63 -4.31
CA ASN A 25 8.58 -10.43 -3.42
C ASN A 25 10.09 -10.14 -3.65
N ASN A 26 10.95 -10.72 -2.81
CA ASN A 26 12.41 -10.62 -2.87
C ASN A 26 13.05 -11.16 -4.17
N ASN A 27 12.30 -11.95 -4.94
CA ASN A 27 12.70 -12.44 -6.26
C ASN A 27 12.26 -11.51 -7.40
N GLY A 28 11.59 -10.39 -7.10
CA GLY A 28 11.11 -9.43 -8.09
C GLY A 28 9.77 -9.78 -8.73
N VAL A 29 9.08 -10.81 -8.25
CA VAL A 29 7.75 -11.19 -8.76
C VAL A 29 6.71 -10.19 -8.27
N ASN A 30 5.91 -9.63 -9.19
CA ASN A 30 4.77 -8.79 -8.83
C ASN A 30 3.71 -9.62 -8.08
N LEU A 31 3.29 -9.12 -6.92
CA LEU A 31 2.27 -9.71 -6.08
C LEU A 31 0.94 -8.97 -6.19
N SER A 32 0.91 -7.73 -6.65
CA SER A 32 -0.29 -6.88 -6.63
C SER A 32 -0.79 -6.51 -8.04
N GLU A 33 -2.08 -6.74 -8.29
CA GLU A 33 -2.78 -6.20 -9.47
C GLU A 33 -3.06 -4.69 -9.34
N ASN A 34 -3.18 -4.19 -8.11
CA ASN A 34 -3.37 -2.77 -7.83
C ASN A 34 -2.04 -2.00 -7.82
N THR A 35 -2.11 -0.69 -8.09
CA THR A 35 -1.00 0.24 -7.81
C THR A 35 -1.36 1.15 -6.65
N PHE A 36 -0.34 1.58 -5.91
CA PHE A 36 -0.50 2.35 -4.69
C PHE A 36 0.39 3.58 -4.72
N ASP A 37 -0.06 4.68 -4.14
CA ASP A 37 0.80 5.85 -3.91
C ASP A 37 1.81 5.60 -2.80
N ASP A 38 1.47 4.70 -1.88
CA ASP A 38 2.30 4.32 -0.75
C ASP A 38 1.85 2.98 -0.18
N ILE A 39 2.81 2.20 0.31
CA ILE A 39 2.58 0.97 1.06
C ILE A 39 3.50 1.07 2.27
N ARG A 40 2.93 1.07 3.48
CA ARG A 40 3.71 1.06 4.71
C ARG A 40 4.24 -0.36 4.99
N PRO A 41 5.23 -0.50 5.90
CA PRO A 41 5.68 -1.82 6.31
C PRO A 41 4.53 -2.70 6.80
N PHE A 42 4.60 -3.99 6.47
CA PHE A 42 3.67 -5.01 6.92
C PHE A 42 3.87 -5.31 8.40
N ASN A 43 2.75 -5.58 9.09
CA ASN A 43 2.75 -6.07 10.46
C ASN A 43 1.70 -7.17 10.69
N PRO A 44 2.12 -8.43 10.80
CA PRO A 44 3.05 -9.11 9.89
C PRO A 44 2.42 -9.38 8.51
N ASP A 45 1.09 -9.49 8.43
CA ASP A 45 0.37 -9.92 7.22
C ASP A 45 -0.49 -8.81 6.60
N ILE A 46 -0.61 -7.66 7.27
CA ILE A 46 -1.40 -6.52 6.84
C ILE A 46 -0.53 -5.27 6.80
N ALA A 47 -0.72 -4.45 5.76
CA ALA A 47 -0.11 -3.14 5.62
C ALA A 47 -1.16 -2.07 5.34
N VAL A 48 -0.89 -0.84 5.78
CA VAL A 48 -1.62 0.33 5.31
C VAL A 48 -1.18 0.63 3.88
N ALA A 49 -2.15 0.78 2.98
CA ALA A 49 -1.91 1.24 1.62
C ALA A 49 -2.70 2.52 1.33
N LYS A 50 -2.10 3.40 0.54
CA LYS A 50 -2.63 4.72 0.18
C LYS A 50 -2.86 4.81 -1.31
N ILE A 51 -4.01 5.33 -1.72
CA ILE A 51 -4.30 5.70 -3.11
C ILE A 51 -4.77 7.15 -3.19
N GLY A 52 -4.35 7.86 -4.24
CA GLY A 52 -4.89 9.15 -4.64
C GLY A 52 -6.10 8.94 -5.55
N VAL A 53 -7.24 9.47 -5.12
CA VAL A 53 -8.48 9.51 -5.90
C VAL A 53 -8.67 10.94 -6.42
N TYR A 54 -8.84 11.09 -7.73
CA TYR A 54 -9.09 12.40 -8.31
C TYR A 54 -10.57 12.75 -8.20
N ASP A 55 -10.86 13.94 -7.69
CA ASP A 55 -12.20 14.50 -7.81
C ASP A 55 -12.48 15.01 -9.24
N LYS A 56 -13.70 15.49 -9.46
CA LYS A 56 -14.13 16.06 -10.76
C LYS A 56 -13.31 17.28 -11.22
N HIS A 57 -12.53 17.89 -10.32
CA HIS A 57 -11.65 19.03 -10.57
C HIS A 57 -10.17 18.64 -10.69
N LYS A 58 -9.86 17.33 -10.77
CA LYS A 58 -8.48 16.79 -10.77
C LYS A 58 -7.69 17.12 -9.51
N LYS A 59 -8.36 17.46 -8.41
CA LYS A 59 -7.70 17.53 -7.10
C LYS A 59 -7.58 16.11 -6.54
N ILE A 60 -6.40 15.78 -6.03
CA ILE A 60 -6.16 14.50 -5.38
C ILE A 60 -6.72 14.55 -3.96
N ASP A 61 -7.51 13.53 -3.63
CA ASP A 61 -7.86 13.16 -2.27
C ASP A 61 -7.21 11.81 -1.94
N TYR A 62 -6.44 11.76 -0.86
CA TYR A 62 -5.74 10.53 -0.47
C TYR A 62 -6.63 9.69 0.43
N ARG A 63 -6.83 8.44 0.04
CA ARG A 63 -7.57 7.45 0.80
C ARG A 63 -6.66 6.33 1.24
N TYR A 64 -6.93 5.84 2.45
CA TYR A 64 -6.18 4.79 3.11
C TYR A 64 -7.08 3.59 3.33
N GLY A 65 -6.50 2.41 3.16
CA GLY A 65 -7.08 1.12 3.47
C GLY A 65 -5.99 0.16 3.91
N TYR A 66 -6.34 -1.11 3.99
CA TYR A 66 -5.45 -2.17 4.45
C TYR A 66 -5.37 -3.26 3.39
N ILE A 67 -4.15 -3.68 3.06
CA ILE A 67 -3.88 -4.76 2.10
C ILE A 67 -3.23 -5.96 2.79
N ASN A 68 -3.45 -7.15 2.24
CA ASN A 68 -2.72 -8.36 2.64
C ASN A 68 -1.38 -8.48 1.89
N THR A 69 -0.63 -9.53 2.18
CA THR A 69 0.68 -9.83 1.56
C THR A 69 0.62 -10.16 0.06
N HIS A 70 -0.58 -10.32 -0.50
CA HIS A 70 -0.84 -10.45 -1.94
C HIS A 70 -1.31 -9.13 -2.57
N GLY A 71 -1.22 -8.00 -1.85
CA GLY A 71 -1.64 -6.70 -2.35
C GLY A 71 -3.16 -6.56 -2.58
N GLU A 72 -3.95 -7.48 -2.02
CA GLU A 72 -5.41 -7.44 -2.10
C GLU A 72 -5.96 -6.60 -0.95
N TRP A 73 -6.98 -5.79 -1.22
CA TRP A 73 -7.65 -5.00 -0.19
C TRP A 73 -8.36 -5.92 0.82
N VAL A 74 -7.88 -5.93 2.06
CA VAL A 74 -8.62 -6.47 3.22
C VAL A 74 -9.67 -5.45 3.66
N ILE A 75 -9.30 -4.18 3.67
CA ILE A 75 -10.20 -3.05 3.89
C ILE A 75 -9.97 -2.05 2.74
N PRO A 76 -10.97 -1.76 1.91
CA PRO A 76 -10.83 -0.81 0.80
C PRO A 76 -10.36 0.56 1.25
N ALA A 77 -9.63 1.26 0.37
CA ALA A 77 -9.16 2.61 0.66
C ALA A 77 -10.29 3.65 0.60
N THR A 78 -11.00 3.81 1.72
CA THR A 78 -12.09 4.79 1.88
C THR A 78 -11.85 5.81 2.98
N TYR A 79 -10.88 5.58 3.86
CA TYR A 79 -10.60 6.42 5.02
C TYR A 79 -9.66 7.57 4.67
N THR A 80 -9.78 8.71 5.35
CA THR A 80 -8.90 9.88 5.15
C THR A 80 -7.59 9.78 5.93
N ALA A 81 -7.49 8.81 6.85
CA ALA A 81 -6.28 8.47 7.59
C ALA A 81 -6.32 6.98 7.98
N ALA A 82 -5.14 6.40 8.19
CA ALA A 82 -4.99 5.08 8.78
C ALA A 82 -3.69 5.02 9.60
N SER A 83 -3.75 4.31 10.71
CA SER A 83 -2.61 4.01 11.57
C SER A 83 -2.08 2.62 11.24
N ASP A 84 -0.79 2.42 11.51
CA ASP A 84 -0.16 1.11 11.36
C ASP A 84 -0.87 0.10 12.25
N PHE A 85 -1.10 -1.10 11.71
CA PHE A 85 -1.77 -2.16 12.46
C PHE A 85 -0.81 -2.64 13.55
N ASN A 86 -1.12 -2.34 14.82
CA ASN A 86 -0.36 -2.84 15.96
C ASN A 86 -1.23 -3.86 16.71
N ASN A 87 -0.87 -5.15 16.62
CA ASN A 87 -1.36 -6.26 17.44
C ASN A 87 -2.85 -6.22 17.82
N GLY A 88 -3.75 -6.21 16.83
CA GLY A 88 -5.17 -6.53 17.03
C GLY A 88 -6.11 -5.39 17.40
N PHE A 89 -5.62 -4.15 17.53
CA PHE A 89 -6.46 -2.97 17.72
C PHE A 89 -6.08 -1.88 16.72
N ALA A 90 -6.78 -1.83 15.58
CA ALA A 90 -6.77 -0.63 14.75
C ALA A 90 -7.68 0.41 15.42
N VAL A 91 -7.12 1.53 15.87
CA VAL A 91 -7.91 2.71 16.25
C VAL A 91 -8.31 3.39 14.93
N VAL A 92 -9.60 3.29 14.60
CA VAL A 92 -10.25 4.04 13.52
C VAL A 92 -10.93 5.30 14.06
#